data_AF-A0A353BVR8-F1
#
_entry.id   AF-A0A353BVR8-F1
#
_cell.length_a   1.000
_cell.length_b   1.000
_cell.length_c   1.000
_cell.angle_alpha   90.00
_cell.angle_beta   90.00
_cell.angle_gamma   90.00
#
_symmetry.space_group_name_H-M   'P 1'
#
loop_
_entity.id
_entity.type
_entity.pdbx_description
1 polymer ?
#
loop_
_entity_poly.entity_id
_entity_poly.type
_entity_poly.pdbx_seq_one_letter_code
_entity_poly.pdbx_strand_id
1 'polypeptide(L)'
;MRKWLFGMMVVVLAVAFSIGIDAKHNNKFRGDQDYGYGRPVRLQEREDARYIIHRTAETIFGAQQAAERGRHYNGLRQSIAHQQRARELYQDGLYREAIYHSLRARDIAFQVITLNRERPHREYYRDDMENRYVQSAPRNNDLDIRIDTVKVDKDDALVRLHFGLDITQ
;
A
#
# COMPACT_ATOMS: atom_id res chain seq x y z
N MET A 1 -46.54 16.95 -43.93
CA MET A 1 -46.33 15.52 -43.64
C MET A 1 -45.15 15.00 -44.44
N ARG A 2 -43.98 14.86 -43.80
CA ARG A 2 -42.86 13.98 -44.18
C ARG A 2 -41.68 14.24 -43.23
N LYS A 3 -41.32 13.19 -42.46
CA LYS A 3 -39.95 12.81 -42.02
C LYS A 3 -39.29 13.80 -41.04
N TRP A 4 -39.32 13.67 -39.70
CA TRP A 4 -38.89 12.55 -38.83
C TRP A 4 -37.76 11.72 -39.43
N LEU A 5 -36.52 12.14 -39.18
CA LEU A 5 -35.25 11.40 -39.14
C LEU A 5 -34.15 12.47 -38.99
N PHE A 6 -33.01 12.12 -38.36
CA PHE A 6 -31.90 12.99 -37.95
C PHE A 6 -32.06 13.65 -36.58
N GLY A 7 -31.60 12.93 -35.56
CA GLY A 7 -31.44 13.45 -34.20
C GLY A 7 -31.02 12.40 -33.17
N MET A 8 -31.16 11.10 -33.48
CA MET A 8 -30.58 9.99 -32.72
C MET A 8 -29.24 9.57 -33.34
N MET A 9 -28.17 10.31 -33.09
CA MET A 9 -26.81 9.87 -33.42
C MET A 9 -25.79 10.39 -32.41
N VAL A 10 -26.04 10.14 -31.12
CA VAL A 10 -25.06 10.30 -30.02
C VAL A 10 -25.13 9.08 -29.09
N VAL A 11 -25.07 7.87 -29.66
CA VAL A 11 -25.15 6.61 -28.87
C VAL A 11 -24.03 5.61 -29.20
N VAL A 12 -23.02 5.94 -30.02
CA VAL A 12 -22.05 4.91 -30.50
C VAL A 12 -20.58 5.14 -30.08
N LEU A 13 -20.27 6.05 -29.15
CA LEU A 13 -18.88 6.22 -28.65
C LEU A 13 -18.80 6.23 -27.11
N ALA A 14 -19.25 5.13 -26.50
CA ALA A 14 -18.90 4.78 -25.13
C ALA A 14 -18.58 3.28 -25.00
N VAL A 15 -17.96 2.70 -26.04
CA VAL A 15 -17.28 1.41 -25.94
C VAL A 15 -15.78 1.70 -25.96
N ALA A 16 -15.24 2.09 -24.81
CA ALA A 16 -13.81 2.18 -24.61
C ALA A 16 -13.49 1.84 -23.15
N PHE A 17 -12.99 0.62 -22.97
CA PHE A 17 -12.10 0.22 -21.89
C PHE A 17 -12.66 0.15 -20.46
N SER A 18 -13.66 -0.72 -20.27
CA SER A 18 -13.77 -1.47 -19.00
C SER A 18 -13.07 -2.82 -19.17
N ILE A 19 -11.73 -2.81 -19.23
CA ILE A 19 -10.97 -4.04 -18.95
C ILE A 19 -11.02 -4.20 -17.43
N GLY A 20 -12.05 -4.89 -16.96
CA GLY A 20 -12.02 -5.53 -15.66
C GLY A 20 -10.95 -6.61 -15.71
N ILE A 21 -9.75 -6.29 -15.25
CA ILE A 21 -8.78 -7.31 -14.84
C ILE A 21 -9.32 -7.87 -13.53
N ASP A 22 -10.26 -8.82 -13.63
CA ASP A 22 -10.53 -9.76 -12.54
C ASP A 22 -9.33 -10.70 -12.45
N ALA A 23 -8.23 -10.18 -11.89
CA ALA A 23 -7.13 -10.99 -11.43
C ALA A 23 -7.64 -11.73 -10.19
N LYS A 24 -8.30 -12.86 -10.44
CA LYS A 24 -8.50 -13.92 -9.46
C LYS A 24 -7.12 -14.35 -8.95
N HIS A 25 -6.62 -13.66 -7.93
CA HIS A 25 -5.41 -14.02 -7.23
C HIS A 25 -5.67 -15.36 -6.54
N ASN A 26 -5.23 -16.41 -7.23
CA ASN A 26 -5.29 -17.77 -6.78
C ASN A 26 -4.36 -17.88 -5.56
N ASN A 27 -4.95 -17.78 -4.35
CA ASN A 27 -4.28 -17.96 -3.07
C ASN A 27 -3.82 -19.41 -2.88
N LYS A 28 -2.84 -19.83 -3.68
CA LYS A 28 -2.02 -21.03 -3.50
C LYS A 28 -0.54 -20.66 -3.49
N PHE A 29 -0.16 -19.63 -2.73
CA PHE A 29 1.19 -19.55 -2.17
C PHE A 29 1.15 -20.09 -0.75
N ARG A 30 0.87 -21.39 -0.67
CA ARG A 30 1.25 -22.22 0.49
C ARG A 30 2.50 -22.97 0.05
N GLY A 31 3.55 -22.21 -0.22
CA GLY A 31 4.88 -22.75 -0.39
C GLY A 31 5.49 -22.82 0.99
N ASP A 32 5.59 -24.02 1.54
CA ASP A 32 6.65 -24.34 2.49
C ASP A 32 7.96 -23.90 1.85
N GLN A 33 8.43 -22.69 2.21
CA GLN A 33 9.74 -22.22 1.78
C GLN A 33 10.76 -22.95 2.64
N ASP A 34 11.16 -24.10 2.12
CA ASP A 34 12.43 -24.75 2.33
C ASP A 34 13.54 -23.69 2.39
N TYR A 35 14.05 -23.42 3.60
CA TYR A 35 15.21 -22.55 3.83
C TYR A 35 16.48 -23.27 3.38
N GLY A 36 16.59 -23.48 2.07
CA GLY A 36 17.78 -24.02 1.42
C GLY A 36 18.95 -23.06 1.61
N TYR A 37 20.03 -23.60 2.17
CA TYR A 37 21.39 -23.04 2.28
C TYR A 37 21.69 -21.79 1.42
N GLY A 38 21.93 -20.64 2.08
CA GLY A 38 22.99 -19.72 1.66
C GLY A 38 22.64 -18.47 0.86
N ARG A 39 21.41 -17.92 0.91
CA ARG A 39 21.19 -16.57 0.33
C ARG A 39 21.83 -15.50 1.25
N PRO A 40 22.60 -14.53 0.70
CA PRO A 40 23.14 -13.44 1.51
C PRO A 40 22.02 -12.68 2.22
N VAL A 41 22.13 -12.48 3.54
CA VAL A 41 21.11 -11.83 4.39
C VAL A 41 20.60 -10.53 3.77
N ARG A 42 21.50 -9.70 3.22
CA ARG A 42 21.13 -8.44 2.55
C ARG A 42 20.24 -8.62 1.32
N LEU A 43 20.45 -9.67 0.52
CA LEU A 43 19.60 -9.93 -0.65
C LEU A 43 18.20 -10.38 -0.20
N GLN A 44 18.11 -11.16 0.87
CA GLN A 44 16.83 -11.53 1.44
C GLN A 44 16.10 -10.30 2.00
N GLU A 45 16.76 -9.48 2.80
CA GLU A 45 16.18 -8.25 3.34
C GLU A 45 15.71 -7.29 2.25
N ARG A 46 16.45 -7.21 1.13
CA ARG A 46 16.02 -6.41 -0.03
C ARG A 46 14.72 -6.92 -0.63
N GLU A 47 14.60 -8.22 -0.86
CA GLU A 47 13.37 -8.80 -1.43
C GLU A 47 12.19 -8.70 -0.44
N ASP A 48 12.44 -8.94 0.85
CA ASP A 48 11.44 -8.78 1.91
C ASP A 48 10.98 -7.32 2.00
N ALA A 49 11.91 -6.36 1.94
CA ALA A 49 11.59 -4.93 1.95
C ALA A 49 10.74 -4.53 0.74
N ARG A 50 11.13 -4.98 -0.46
CA ARG A 50 10.35 -4.75 -1.69
C ARG A 50 8.92 -5.27 -1.54
N TYR A 51 8.78 -6.50 -1.07
CA TYR A 51 7.47 -7.13 -0.84
C TYR A 51 6.61 -6.35 0.17
N ILE A 52 7.19 -6.01 1.32
CA ILE A 52 6.46 -5.31 2.40
C ILE A 52 6.08 -3.88 1.98
N ILE A 53 6.96 -3.15 1.29
CA ILE A 53 6.66 -1.79 0.77
C ILE A 53 5.47 -1.84 -0.19
N HIS A 54 5.44 -2.82 -1.10
CA HIS A 54 4.36 -2.97 -2.07
C HIS A 54 3.02 -3.25 -1.39
N ARG A 55 2.98 -4.26 -0.52
CA ARG A 55 1.77 -4.64 0.23
C ARG A 55 1.26 -3.53 1.15
N THR A 56 2.19 -2.73 1.69
CA THR A 56 1.86 -1.55 2.49
C THR A 56 1.20 -0.47 1.64
N ALA A 57 1.68 -0.23 0.41
CA ALA A 57 1.07 0.74 -0.50
C ALA A 57 -0.39 0.35 -0.83
N GLU A 58 -0.67 -0.93 -1.05
CA GLU A 58 -2.04 -1.43 -1.26
C GLU A 58 -2.92 -1.21 -0.02
N THR A 59 -2.38 -1.43 1.18
CA THR A 59 -3.11 -1.19 2.43
C THR A 59 -3.42 0.30 2.63
N ILE A 60 -2.47 1.18 2.30
CA ILE A 60 -2.66 2.64 2.33
C ILE A 60 -3.74 3.07 1.33
N PHE A 61 -3.75 2.48 0.14
CA PHE A 61 -4.81 2.73 -0.83
C PHE A 61 -6.19 2.32 -0.29
N GLY A 62 -6.29 1.16 0.35
CA GLY A 62 -7.51 0.75 1.06
C GLY A 62 -7.92 1.74 2.15
N ALA A 63 -6.95 2.28 2.90
CA ALA A 63 -7.19 3.31 3.91
C ALA A 63 -7.65 4.65 3.32
N GLN A 64 -7.09 5.08 2.18
CA GLN A 64 -7.54 6.27 1.45
C GLN A 64 -9.01 6.13 1.04
N GLN A 65 -9.39 4.99 0.45
CA GLN A 65 -10.78 4.72 0.06
C GLN A 65 -11.73 4.68 1.27
N ALA A 66 -11.31 4.05 2.37
CA ALA A 66 -12.10 4.02 3.60
C ALA A 66 -12.32 5.44 4.15
N ALA A 67 -11.27 6.26 4.16
CA ALA A 67 -11.34 7.65 4.61
C ALA A 67 -12.19 8.54 3.68
N GLU A 68 -12.19 8.32 2.37
CA GLU A 68 -13.10 9.00 1.43
C GLU A 68 -14.57 8.78 1.79
N ARG A 69 -14.92 7.55 2.15
CA ARG A 69 -16.30 7.16 2.48
C ARG A 69 -16.69 7.61 3.89
N GLY A 70 -15.85 7.33 4.88
CA GLY A 70 -16.15 7.53 6.30
C GLY A 70 -15.73 8.89 6.86
N ARG A 71 -14.95 9.68 6.11
CA ARG A 71 -14.47 11.04 6.48
C ARG A 71 -13.57 11.11 7.72
N HIS A 72 -13.02 9.99 8.18
CA HIS A 72 -12.00 9.97 9.23
C HIS A 72 -10.61 9.80 8.62
N TYR A 73 -9.82 10.88 8.59
CA TYR A 73 -8.49 10.89 7.98
C TYR A 73 -7.34 10.72 8.98
N ASN A 74 -7.63 10.73 10.28
CA ASN A 74 -6.64 10.69 11.36
C ASN A 74 -5.65 9.53 11.18
N GLY A 75 -4.38 9.87 10.98
CA GLY A 75 -3.30 8.90 10.78
C GLY A 75 -2.93 8.64 9.31
N LEU A 76 -3.78 9.02 8.34
CA LEU A 76 -3.50 8.78 6.92
C LEU A 76 -2.22 9.48 6.47
N ARG A 77 -2.04 10.75 6.87
CA ARG A 77 -0.81 11.50 6.61
C ARG A 77 0.43 10.85 7.20
N GLN A 78 0.32 10.38 8.44
CA GLN A 78 1.42 9.73 9.13
C GLN A 78 1.80 8.41 8.44
N SER A 79 0.80 7.61 8.07
CA SER A 79 1.00 6.37 7.29
C SER A 79 1.74 6.65 5.98
N ILE A 80 1.32 7.68 5.25
CA ILE A 80 1.95 8.12 4.00
C ILE A 80 3.40 8.58 4.23
N ALA A 81 3.66 9.34 5.29
CA ALA A 81 5.01 9.81 5.64
C ALA A 81 5.96 8.63 5.92
N HIS A 82 5.50 7.63 6.68
CA HIS A 82 6.29 6.41 6.91
C HIS A 82 6.54 5.63 5.63
N GLN A 83 5.57 5.53 4.73
CA GLN A 83 5.74 4.84 3.46
C GLN A 83 6.73 5.57 2.53
N GLN A 84 6.69 6.89 2.49
CA GLN A 84 7.69 7.70 1.77
C GLN A 84 9.09 7.48 2.37
N ARG A 85 9.21 7.54 3.70
CA ARG A 85 10.48 7.28 4.38
C ARG A 85 11.02 5.88 4.11
N ALA A 86 10.15 4.87 4.08
CA ALA A 86 10.53 3.51 3.75
C ALA A 86 11.09 3.39 2.32
N ARG A 87 10.52 4.11 1.35
CA ARG A 87 11.02 4.13 -0.03
C ARG A 87 12.40 4.78 -0.13
N GLU A 88 12.63 5.89 0.57
CA GLU A 88 13.94 6.53 0.66
C GLU A 88 14.98 5.56 1.23
N LEU A 89 14.68 4.95 2.38
CA LEU A 89 15.56 3.98 3.03
C LEU A 89 15.86 2.78 2.14
N TYR A 90 14.87 2.30 1.38
CA TYR A 90 15.07 1.23 0.42
C TYR A 90 16.03 1.62 -0.70
N GLN A 91 15.91 2.84 -1.23
CA GLN A 91 16.82 3.38 -2.25
C GLN A 91 18.25 3.56 -1.72
N ASP A 92 18.38 3.91 -0.45
CA ASP A 92 19.67 4.02 0.27
C ASP A 92 20.29 2.65 0.62
N GLY A 93 19.59 1.54 0.34
CA GLY A 93 20.03 0.19 0.67
C GLY A 93 19.85 -0.20 2.15
N LEU A 94 19.14 0.62 2.92
CA LEU A 94 18.76 0.40 4.32
C LEU A 94 17.47 -0.41 4.41
N TYR A 95 17.52 -1.64 3.90
CA TYR A 95 16.33 -2.47 3.68
C TYR A 95 15.58 -2.81 4.97
N ARG A 96 16.30 -3.09 6.06
CA ARG A 96 15.69 -3.45 7.34
C ARG A 96 14.94 -2.28 7.95
N GLU A 97 15.51 -1.08 7.89
CA GLU A 97 14.87 0.16 8.31
C GLU A 97 13.66 0.48 7.43
N ALA A 98 13.76 0.25 6.11
CA ALA A 98 12.64 0.38 5.20
C ALA A 98 11.48 -0.55 5.57
N ILE A 99 11.76 -1.79 5.98
CA ILE A 99 10.77 -2.73 6.48
C ILE A 99 10.07 -2.16 7.73
N TYR A 100 10.83 -1.66 8.71
CA TYR A 100 10.25 -1.13 9.95
C TYR A 100 9.31 0.05 9.69
N HIS A 101 9.73 1.00 8.85
CA HIS A 101 8.86 2.12 8.47
C HIS A 101 7.64 1.66 7.67
N SER A 102 7.77 0.69 6.78
CA SER A 102 6.62 0.14 6.02
C SER A 102 5.61 -0.56 6.92
N LEU A 103 6.08 -1.40 7.85
CA LEU A 103 5.21 -2.08 8.81
C LEU A 103 4.48 -1.07 9.70
N ARG A 104 5.17 -0.01 10.14
CA ARG A 104 4.55 1.07 10.92
C ARG A 104 3.50 1.83 10.09
N ALA A 105 3.80 2.15 8.83
CA ALA A 105 2.84 2.77 7.92
C ALA A 105 1.58 1.91 7.79
N ARG A 106 1.73 0.60 7.61
CA ARG A 106 0.64 -0.35 7.46
C ARG A 106 -0.24 -0.42 8.70
N ASP A 107 0.35 -0.45 9.89
CA ASP A 107 -0.41 -0.44 11.16
C ASP A 107 -1.31 0.78 11.28
N ILE A 108 -0.79 1.95 10.89
CA ILE A 108 -1.56 3.20 10.92
C ILE A 108 -2.67 3.15 9.85
N ALA A 109 -2.39 2.64 8.65
CA ALA A 109 -3.40 2.45 7.60
C ALA A 109 -4.54 1.52 8.06
N PHE A 110 -4.22 0.44 8.78
CA PHE A 110 -5.22 -0.42 9.42
C PHE A 110 -6.12 0.33 10.39
N GLN A 111 -5.53 1.20 11.22
CA GLN A 111 -6.28 2.03 12.15
C GLN A 111 -7.24 2.97 11.40
N VAL A 112 -6.78 3.59 10.31
CA VAL A 112 -7.64 4.42 9.45
C VAL A 112 -8.82 3.62 8.91
N ILE A 113 -8.59 2.42 8.35
CA ILE A 113 -9.66 1.56 7.81
C ILE A 113 -10.70 1.25 8.89
N THR A 114 -10.23 0.80 10.06
CA THR A 114 -11.11 0.38 11.17
C THR A 114 -11.88 1.55 11.79
N LEU A 115 -11.26 2.73 11.93
CA LEU A 115 -11.92 3.96 12.40
C LEU A 115 -13.03 4.42 11.46
N ASN A 116 -12.90 4.17 10.16
CA ASN A 116 -13.95 4.42 9.16
C ASN A 116 -15.00 3.30 9.07
N ARG A 117 -14.98 2.33 10.00
CA ARG A 117 -15.92 1.19 10.08
C ARG A 117 -15.89 0.27 8.87
N GLU A 118 -14.84 0.34 8.07
CA GLU A 118 -14.59 -0.60 6.98
C GLU A 118 -13.91 -1.85 7.52
N ARG A 119 -14.16 -3.00 6.88
CA ARG A 119 -13.51 -4.26 7.25
C ARG A 119 -12.16 -4.35 6.53
N PRO A 120 -11.02 -4.44 7.26
CA PRO A 120 -9.74 -4.65 6.61
C PRO A 120 -9.73 -5.95 5.83
N HIS A 121 -9.14 -5.91 4.66
CA HIS A 121 -8.94 -7.10 3.85
C HIS A 121 -7.96 -8.08 4.52
N ARG A 122 -8.14 -9.38 4.30
CA ARG A 122 -7.30 -10.41 4.94
C ARG A 122 -5.83 -10.28 4.51
N GLU A 123 -5.61 -9.88 3.27
CA GLU A 123 -4.30 -9.62 2.68
C GLU A 123 -3.55 -8.48 3.37
N TYR A 124 -4.20 -7.63 4.15
CA TYR A 124 -3.47 -6.59 4.88
C TYR A 124 -2.76 -7.16 6.12
N TYR A 125 -3.25 -8.26 6.70
CA TYR A 125 -2.74 -8.79 7.96
C TYR A 125 -1.34 -9.37 7.80
N ARG A 126 -0.56 -9.28 8.88
CA ARG A 126 0.84 -9.70 8.85
C ARG A 126 0.98 -11.20 8.59
N ASP A 127 1.96 -11.58 7.80
CA ASP A 127 2.37 -12.98 7.66
C ASP A 127 3.54 -13.36 8.59
N ASP A 128 3.93 -14.64 8.54
CA ASP A 128 4.99 -15.19 9.39
C ASP A 128 6.36 -14.55 9.12
N MET A 129 6.63 -14.15 7.87
CA MET A 129 7.88 -13.47 7.52
C MET A 129 7.92 -12.07 8.15
N GLU A 130 6.85 -11.30 8.00
CA GLU A 130 6.72 -9.95 8.55
C GLU A 130 6.78 -9.97 10.09
N ASN A 131 6.18 -10.98 10.73
CA ASN A 131 6.22 -11.15 12.18
C ASN A 131 7.65 -11.28 12.73
N ARG A 132 8.60 -11.83 11.97
CA ARG A 132 10.01 -11.87 12.40
C ARG A 132 10.63 -10.48 12.50
N TYR A 133 10.30 -9.59 11.58
CA TYR A 133 10.80 -8.22 11.60
C TYR A 133 10.20 -7.42 12.76
N VAL A 134 8.91 -7.61 13.04
CA VAL A 134 8.22 -6.94 14.17
C VAL A 134 8.91 -7.22 15.51
N GLN A 135 9.39 -8.45 15.74
CA GLN A 135 10.06 -8.83 16.99
C GLN A 135 11.37 -8.07 17.22
N SER A 136 12.02 -7.61 16.15
CA SER A 136 13.28 -6.86 16.21
C SER A 136 13.11 -5.37 15.94
N ALA A 137 11.88 -4.92 15.65
CA ALA A 137 11.61 -3.53 15.28
C ALA A 137 11.83 -2.58 16.47
N PRO A 138 12.34 -1.36 16.23
CA PRO A 138 12.30 -0.28 17.22
C PRO A 138 10.86 -0.01 17.69
N ARG A 139 10.71 0.70 18.81
CA ARG A 139 9.38 1.06 19.29
C ARG A 139 8.72 2.00 18.30
N ASN A 140 7.39 1.91 18.18
CA ASN A 140 6.61 2.75 17.27
C ASN A 140 6.91 4.25 17.44
N ASN A 141 6.98 4.75 18.68
CA ASN A 141 7.29 6.17 18.92
C ASN A 141 8.68 6.57 18.41
N ASP A 142 9.66 5.66 18.45
CA ASP A 142 11.02 5.93 17.95
C ASP A 142 11.03 6.03 16.42
N LEU A 143 10.15 5.28 15.74
CA LEU A 143 9.97 5.35 14.29
C LEU A 143 9.18 6.62 13.91
N ASP A 144 8.19 6.99 14.70
CA ASP A 144 7.32 8.14 14.44
C ASP A 144 8.11 9.46 14.48
N ILE A 145 9.08 9.61 15.39
CA ILE A 145 9.98 10.78 15.45
C ILE A 145 10.86 10.90 14.19
N ARG A 146 11.13 9.78 13.49
CA ARG A 146 12.05 9.74 12.34
C ARG A 146 11.41 10.09 11.01
N ILE A 147 10.15 10.52 10.99
CA ILE A 147 9.44 10.96 9.77
C ILE A 147 9.31 12.49 9.68
N ASP A 148 9.78 13.24 10.67
CA ASP A 148 9.61 14.71 10.76
C ASP A 148 10.24 15.47 9.58
N THR A 149 11.18 14.86 8.86
CA THR A 149 11.81 15.44 7.67
C THR A 149 10.98 15.25 6.38
N VAL A 150 9.95 14.40 6.41
CA VAL A 150 9.17 14.03 5.22
C VAL A 150 8.04 15.04 5.00
N LYS A 151 8.10 15.79 3.90
CA LYS A 151 7.05 16.76 3.54
C LYS A 151 5.86 16.04 2.91
N VAL A 152 4.84 15.79 3.73
CA VAL A 152 3.52 15.32 3.28
C VAL A 152 2.51 16.46 3.34
N ASP A 153 1.76 16.65 2.25
CA ASP A 153 0.67 17.62 2.14
C ASP A 153 -0.45 17.36 3.18
N LYS A 154 -1.41 18.30 3.30
CA LYS A 154 -2.54 18.17 4.23
C LYS A 154 -3.42 16.97 3.89
N ASP A 155 -3.94 16.31 4.93
CA ASP A 155 -4.64 15.01 4.90
C ASP A 155 -5.69 14.86 3.79
N ASP A 156 -6.46 15.91 3.52
CA ASP A 156 -7.54 15.94 2.52
C ASP A 156 -7.01 15.81 1.07
N ALA A 157 -5.79 16.29 0.81
CA ALA A 157 -5.14 16.20 -0.50
C ALA A 157 -4.47 14.82 -0.73
N LEU A 158 -4.27 14.05 0.34
CA LEU A 158 -3.52 12.79 0.31
C LEU A 158 -4.31 11.60 -0.21
N VAL A 159 -5.62 11.76 -0.34
CA VAL A 159 -6.56 10.75 -0.82
C VAL A 159 -6.22 10.23 -2.22
N ARG A 160 -5.46 10.99 -3.02
CA ARG A 160 -5.12 10.66 -4.41
C ARG A 160 -3.64 10.35 -4.63
N LEU A 161 -2.85 10.22 -3.56
CA LEU A 161 -1.46 9.81 -3.70
C LEU A 161 -1.39 8.33 -4.09
N HIS A 162 -1.19 8.09 -5.38
CA HIS A 162 -0.76 6.79 -5.87
C HIS A 162 0.74 6.64 -5.62
N PHE A 163 1.09 5.79 -4.67
CA PHE A 163 2.46 5.27 -4.60
C PHE A 163 2.65 4.38 -5.82
N GLY A 164 3.37 4.87 -6.83
CA GLY A 164 3.77 4.04 -7.96
C GLY A 164 4.38 2.74 -7.45
N LEU A 165 3.74 1.63 -7.78
CA LEU A 165 4.13 0.27 -7.37
C LEU A 165 5.39 -0.21 -8.14
N ASP A 166 5.88 0.61 -9.06
CA ASP A 166 7.10 0.42 -9.84
C ASP A 166 8.34 0.68 -8.98
N ILE A 167 8.66 -0.24 -8.07
CA ILE A 167 10.01 -0.39 -7.53
C ILE A 167 10.87 -1.24 -8.50
N THR A 168 10.46 -1.31 -9.76
CA THR A 168 11.10 -2.05 -10.84
C THR A 168 12.06 -1.15 -11.60
N GLN A 169 13.29 -1.06 -11.08
CA GLN A 169 14.54 -1.10 -11.85
C GLN A 169 15.73 -1.27 -10.89
#